data_AF-A0A9D7R9U1-F1
#
_entry.id   AF-A0A9D7R9U1-F1
#
_cell.length_a   1.000
_cell.length_b   1.000
_cell.length_c   1.000
_cell.angle_alpha   90.00
_cell.angle_beta   90.00
_cell.angle_gamma   90.00
#
_symmetry.space_group_name_H-M   'P 1'
#
loop_
_entity.id
_entity.type
_entity.pdbx_description
1 polymer ?
#
loop_
_entity_poly.entity_id
_entity_poly.type
_entity_poly.pdbx_seq_one_letter_code
_entity_poly.pdbx_strand_id
1 'polypeptide(L)'
;MTTTNGQITTDAQTTKPAAKKPKSKSSKKPAIKPTWTLTECALAYLESLKVARKSESTVNAYAADLDLATEVLGTETPIAQITLADVERFNASEPVLRTKSGRDKAMPTIERSRRVLRLALVFAEQQGALESAPIAEKPKRAKKDVPLSQREVVGNDDAKLYPTADPSDPAQITYASTGEPVTE
;
A
#
# COMPACT_ATOMS: atom_id res chain seq x y z
N MET A 1 41.09 -28.87 -56.03
CA MET A 1 39.91 -29.64 -56.48
C MET A 1 38.67 -28.89 -56.01
N THR A 2 37.67 -28.84 -56.89
CA THR A 2 36.62 -27.83 -57.08
C THR A 2 35.29 -28.21 -56.40
N THR A 3 34.32 -27.26 -56.37
CA THR A 3 32.82 -27.47 -56.33
C THR A 3 32.21 -27.58 -54.91
N THR A 4 31.08 -26.93 -54.50
CA THR A 4 30.08 -26.05 -55.14
C THR A 4 29.15 -25.37 -54.11
N ASN A 5 28.61 -24.24 -54.55
CA ASN A 5 27.54 -23.38 -54.00
C ASN A 5 26.27 -24.05 -53.45
N GLY A 6 25.64 -23.35 -52.51
CA GLY A 6 24.22 -23.47 -52.17
C GLY A 6 23.62 -22.11 -51.77
N GLN A 7 23.47 -21.22 -52.76
CA GLN A 7 22.62 -20.02 -52.66
C GLN A 7 21.16 -20.43 -52.51
N ILE A 8 20.43 -19.75 -51.63
CA ILE A 8 18.98 -19.53 -51.79
C ILE A 8 18.75 -18.03 -51.97
N THR A 9 18.11 -17.71 -53.09
CA THR A 9 17.83 -16.36 -53.60
C THR A 9 16.31 -16.18 -53.60
N THR A 10 15.85 -15.08 -52.99
CA THR A 10 14.78 -14.12 -53.39
C THR A 10 13.48 -14.65 -54.05
N ASP A 11 12.30 -14.29 -53.53
CA ASP A 11 11.43 -13.25 -54.13
C ASP A 11 10.13 -12.94 -53.35
N ALA A 12 9.62 -11.74 -53.66
CA ALA A 12 8.22 -11.34 -53.74
C ALA A 12 7.44 -10.80 -52.52
N GLN A 13 7.23 -9.50 -52.64
CA GLN A 13 6.36 -8.53 -51.97
C GLN A 13 4.83 -8.78 -52.14
N THR A 14 4.07 -8.21 -51.19
CA THR A 14 2.76 -7.53 -51.35
C THR A 14 1.50 -8.43 -51.49
N THR A 15 0.60 -8.50 -50.50
CA THR A 15 -0.53 -7.54 -50.36
C THR A 15 -1.25 -7.64 -49.00
N LYS A 16 -1.74 -6.48 -48.56
CA LYS A 16 -2.62 -6.18 -47.41
C LYS A 16 -4.09 -6.44 -47.77
N PRO A 17 -4.95 -6.92 -46.84
CA PRO A 17 -6.01 -6.06 -46.29
C PRO A 17 -6.10 -6.19 -44.76
N ALA A 18 -5.89 -5.10 -44.02
CA ALA A 18 -7.00 -4.40 -43.36
C ALA A 18 -7.67 -5.16 -42.19
N ALA A 19 -7.05 -5.07 -41.00
CA ALA A 19 -7.77 -5.03 -39.74
C ALA A 19 -7.21 -3.88 -38.90
N LYS A 20 -7.87 -2.72 -39.01
CA LYS A 20 -7.62 -1.53 -38.19
C LYS A 20 -7.97 -1.89 -36.74
N LYS A 21 -7.00 -2.24 -35.90
CA LYS A 21 -7.19 -2.10 -34.45
C LYS A 21 -7.27 -0.59 -34.15
N PRO A 22 -8.35 -0.11 -33.52
CA PRO A 22 -8.55 1.31 -33.30
C PRO A 22 -7.44 1.82 -32.38
N LYS A 23 -6.68 2.79 -32.89
CA LYS A 23 -5.87 3.69 -32.08
C LYS A 23 -6.81 4.31 -31.04
N SER A 24 -6.74 3.88 -29.79
CA SER A 24 -7.40 4.60 -28.72
C SER A 24 -6.71 5.96 -28.63
N LYS A 25 -7.39 6.97 -29.15
CA LYS A 25 -7.06 8.36 -28.89
C LYS A 25 -7.34 8.55 -27.40
N SER A 26 -6.31 8.38 -26.58
CA SER A 26 -6.35 8.85 -25.19
C SER A 26 -6.54 10.36 -25.27
N SER A 27 -7.77 10.78 -25.02
CA SER A 27 -8.17 12.17 -24.92
C SER A 27 -7.28 12.81 -23.86
N LYS A 28 -6.34 13.65 -24.30
CA LYS A 28 -5.53 14.49 -23.40
C LYS A 28 -6.49 15.38 -22.62
N LYS A 29 -6.87 14.94 -21.42
CA LYS A 29 -7.39 15.84 -20.37
C LYS A 29 -6.31 16.92 -20.14
N PRO A 30 -6.71 18.17 -19.88
CA PRO A 30 -5.76 19.26 -19.66
C PRO A 30 -4.80 18.84 -18.56
N ALA A 31 -3.51 18.96 -18.84
CA ALA A 31 -2.44 18.58 -17.92
C ALA A 31 -2.54 19.47 -16.68
N ILE A 32 -3.21 18.98 -15.64
CA ILE A 32 -2.89 19.39 -14.26
C ILE A 32 -1.39 19.10 -14.17
N LYS A 33 -0.56 20.14 -14.03
CA LYS A 33 0.87 19.93 -13.82
C LYS A 33 0.96 19.05 -12.58
N PRO A 34 1.46 17.81 -12.68
CA PRO A 34 1.62 17.01 -11.49
C PRO A 34 2.78 17.63 -10.73
N THR A 35 2.47 18.42 -9.72
CA THR A 35 3.50 18.99 -8.85
C THR A 35 4.16 17.88 -8.05
N TRP A 36 3.45 16.78 -7.75
CA TRP A 36 3.96 15.68 -6.94
C TRP A 36 3.99 14.34 -7.68
N THR A 37 5.12 13.67 -7.51
CA THR A 37 5.31 12.25 -7.80
C THR A 37 4.71 11.37 -6.70
N LEU A 38 4.52 10.08 -6.99
CA LEU A 38 4.05 9.12 -5.99
C LEU A 38 4.96 9.06 -4.76
N THR A 39 6.28 9.16 -4.97
CA THR A 39 7.27 9.17 -3.89
C THR A 39 7.10 10.40 -3.00
N GLU A 40 7.00 11.60 -3.57
CA GLU A 40 6.81 12.83 -2.80
C GLU A 40 5.51 12.81 -2.01
N CYS A 41 4.43 12.31 -2.61
CA CYS A 41 3.16 12.13 -1.92
C CYS A 41 3.27 11.13 -0.77
N ALA A 42 3.98 10.01 -0.96
CA ALA A 42 4.19 9.03 0.10
C ALA A 42 4.95 9.64 1.29
N LEU A 43 6.02 10.39 1.01
CA LEU A 43 6.80 11.08 2.04
C LEU A 43 5.96 12.13 2.78
N ALA A 44 5.22 12.97 2.05
CA ALA A 44 4.34 13.98 2.64
C ALA A 44 3.24 13.35 3.50
N TYR A 45 2.67 12.23 3.05
CA TYR A 45 1.68 11.48 3.82
C TYR A 45 2.29 10.90 5.11
N LEU A 46 3.47 10.28 5.04
CA LEU A 46 4.16 9.75 6.23
C LEU A 46 4.50 10.86 7.23
N GLU A 47 4.93 12.03 6.75
CA GLU A 47 5.19 13.18 7.60
C GLU A 47 3.90 13.68 8.28
N SER A 48 2.78 13.71 7.57
CA SER A 48 1.48 14.05 8.15
C SER A 48 1.09 13.12 9.31
N LEU A 49 1.45 11.84 9.24
CA LEU A 49 1.18 10.86 10.31
C LEU A 49 2.05 11.10 11.55
N LYS A 50 3.30 11.54 11.36
CA LYS A 50 4.18 11.92 12.47
C LYS A 50 3.67 13.18 13.17
N VAL A 51 3.24 14.18 12.39
CA VAL A 51 2.60 15.40 12.91
C VAL A 51 1.31 15.03 13.67
N ALA A 52 0.54 14.07 13.16
CA ALA A 52 -0.63 13.51 13.84
C ALA A 52 -0.29 12.57 15.03
N ARG A 53 0.98 12.50 15.45
CA ARG A 53 1.49 11.73 16.60
C ARG A 53 1.13 10.24 16.54
N LYS A 54 1.09 9.65 15.34
CA LYS A 54 0.99 8.18 15.21
C LYS A 54 2.27 7.51 15.70
N SER A 55 2.14 6.28 16.20
CA SER A 55 3.29 5.52 16.68
C SER A 55 4.26 5.24 15.53
N GLU A 56 5.55 5.21 15.85
CA GLU A 56 6.61 4.94 14.88
C GLU A 56 6.43 3.58 14.19
N SER A 57 5.97 2.57 14.93
CA SER A 57 5.61 1.27 14.36
C SER A 57 4.53 1.38 13.27
N THR A 58 3.53 2.26 13.45
CA THR A 58 2.50 2.50 12.43
C THR A 58 3.07 3.19 11.20
N VAL A 59 3.90 4.22 11.41
CA VAL A 59 4.55 4.98 10.32
C VAL A 59 5.44 4.04 9.50
N ASN A 60 6.23 3.19 10.16
CA ASN A 60 7.11 2.22 9.49
C ASN A 60 6.33 1.16 8.71
N ALA A 61 5.22 0.67 9.27
CA ALA A 61 4.36 -0.27 8.55
C ALA A 61 3.76 0.37 7.29
N TYR A 62 3.36 1.65 7.36
CA TYR A 62 2.79 2.36 6.23
C TYR A 62 3.85 2.74 5.19
N ALA A 63 5.07 3.07 5.62
CA ALA A 63 6.19 3.31 4.72
C ALA A 63 6.46 2.06 3.86
N ALA A 64 6.57 0.88 4.48
CA ALA A 64 6.76 -0.37 3.76
C ALA A 64 5.61 -0.69 2.79
N ASP A 65 4.36 -0.36 3.15
CA ASP A 65 3.21 -0.56 2.26
C ASP A 65 3.21 0.43 1.07
N LEU A 66 3.73 1.66 1.25
CA LEU A 66 3.88 2.64 0.18
C LEU A 66 5.09 2.35 -0.73
N ASP A 67 6.16 1.78 -0.19
CA ASP A 67 7.29 1.30 -0.98
C ASP A 67 6.87 0.22 -1.97
N LEU A 68 5.95 -0.68 -1.57
CA LEU A 68 5.35 -1.64 -2.51
C LEU A 68 4.55 -0.93 -3.62
N ALA A 69 3.89 0.17 -3.30
CA ALA A 69 3.12 0.93 -4.28
C ALA A 69 4.04 1.65 -5.28
N THR A 70 5.16 2.22 -4.81
CA THR A 70 6.16 2.83 -5.69
C THR A 70 6.90 1.80 -6.54
N GLU A 71 7.14 0.59 -6.03
CA GLU A 71 7.73 -0.52 -6.79
C GLU A 71 6.82 -0.96 -7.95
N VAL A 72 5.50 -1.04 -7.71
CA VAL A 72 4.53 -1.54 -8.72
C VAL A 72 4.07 -0.46 -9.68
N LEU A 73 3.90 0.79 -9.22
CA LEU A 73 3.37 1.89 -10.02
C LEU A 73 4.45 2.78 -10.60
N GLY A 74 5.67 2.76 -10.06
CA GLY A 74 6.78 3.64 -10.42
C GLY A 74 6.94 4.81 -9.45
N THR A 75 8.19 5.11 -9.08
CA THR A 75 8.56 6.18 -8.14
C THR A 75 8.28 7.58 -8.71
N GLU A 76 8.51 7.75 -10.01
CA GLU A 76 8.33 9.01 -10.76
C GLU A 76 6.91 9.16 -11.32
N THR A 77 6.02 8.21 -11.05
CA THR A 77 4.65 8.25 -11.56
C THR A 77 3.93 9.47 -10.98
N PRO A 78 3.41 10.36 -11.82
CA PRO A 78 2.74 11.55 -11.34
C PRO A 78 1.42 11.18 -10.65
N ILE A 79 1.17 11.68 -9.44
CA ILE A 79 -0.05 11.34 -8.68
C ILE A 79 -1.32 11.67 -9.47
N ALA A 80 -1.32 12.80 -10.18
CA ALA A 80 -2.45 13.22 -10.99
C ALA A 80 -2.79 12.27 -12.16
N GLN A 81 -1.88 11.36 -12.52
CA GLN A 81 -2.07 10.36 -13.58
C GLN A 81 -2.51 9.01 -13.05
N ILE A 82 -2.50 8.78 -11.73
CA ILE A 82 -2.94 7.51 -11.16
C ILE A 82 -4.43 7.35 -11.41
N THR A 83 -4.80 6.27 -12.09
CA THR A 83 -6.18 5.92 -12.40
C THR A 83 -6.69 4.78 -11.53
N LEU A 84 -7.99 4.50 -11.60
CA LEU A 84 -8.58 3.34 -10.92
C LEU A 84 -7.96 2.02 -11.39
N ALA A 85 -7.62 1.91 -12.67
CA ALA A 85 -6.97 0.73 -13.24
C ALA A 85 -5.56 0.51 -12.66
N ASP A 86 -4.83 1.59 -12.34
CA ASP A 86 -3.53 1.49 -11.68
C ASP A 86 -3.68 0.99 -10.24
N VAL A 87 -4.72 1.47 -9.52
CA VAL A 87 -5.03 0.99 -8.17
C VAL A 87 -5.42 -0.50 -8.19
N GLU A 88 -6.20 -0.94 -9.17
CA GLU A 88 -6.55 -2.35 -9.36
C GLU A 88 -5.32 -3.20 -9.72
N ARG A 89 -4.43 -2.69 -10.59
CA ARG A 89 -3.15 -3.32 -10.91
C ARG A 89 -2.30 -3.52 -9.65
N PHE A 90 -2.20 -2.50 -8.80
CA PHE A 90 -1.53 -2.61 -7.51
C PHE A 90 -2.18 -3.67 -6.62
N ASN A 91 -3.50 -3.63 -6.48
CA ASN A 91 -4.24 -4.56 -5.62
C ASN A 91 -4.07 -6.04 -6.02
N ALA A 92 -3.83 -6.30 -7.31
CA ALA A 92 -3.62 -7.63 -7.89
C ALA A 92 -2.13 -8.02 -8.05
N SER A 93 -1.20 -7.13 -7.71
CA SER A 93 0.22 -7.35 -7.95
C SER A 93 0.82 -8.40 -7.00
N GLU A 94 1.78 -9.19 -7.50
CA GLU A 94 2.48 -10.18 -6.67
C GLU A 94 3.15 -9.59 -5.43
N PRO A 95 3.80 -8.41 -5.47
CA PRO A 95 4.37 -7.80 -4.26
C PRO A 95 3.34 -7.54 -3.16
N VAL A 96 2.06 -7.31 -3.51
CA VAL A 96 0.96 -7.11 -2.54
C VAL A 96 0.39 -8.44 -2.06
N LEU A 97 0.29 -9.45 -2.93
CA LEU A 97 -0.35 -10.73 -2.62
C LEU A 97 0.60 -11.76 -2.02
N ARG A 98 1.90 -11.66 -2.32
CA ARG A 98 2.91 -12.66 -1.96
C ARG A 98 4.09 -12.04 -1.22
N THR A 99 4.72 -12.88 -0.41
CA THR A 99 6.00 -12.59 0.25
C THR A 99 7.15 -12.79 -0.74
N LYS A 100 8.34 -12.29 -0.41
CA LYS A 100 9.56 -12.50 -1.21
C LYS A 100 9.91 -13.99 -1.40
N SER A 101 9.47 -14.86 -0.47
CA SER A 101 9.63 -16.31 -0.55
C SER A 101 8.57 -17.01 -1.40
N GLY A 102 7.66 -16.26 -2.04
CA GLY A 102 6.59 -16.81 -2.89
C GLY A 102 5.35 -17.31 -2.13
N ARG A 103 5.33 -17.26 -0.79
CA ARG A 103 4.15 -17.61 0.01
C ARG A 103 3.11 -16.50 -0.02
N ASP A 104 1.83 -16.85 -0.03
CA ASP A 104 0.74 -15.89 0.04
C ASP A 104 0.76 -15.11 1.37
N LYS A 105 0.49 -13.81 1.28
CA LYS A 105 0.38 -12.93 2.45
C LYS A 105 -0.95 -13.15 3.15
N ALA A 106 -0.95 -12.92 4.46
CA ALA A 106 -2.19 -12.95 5.24
C ALA A 106 -3.15 -11.85 4.76
N MET A 107 -4.45 -12.17 4.69
CA MET A 107 -5.50 -11.23 4.27
C MET A 107 -5.45 -9.87 4.99
N PRO A 108 -5.23 -9.80 6.32
CA PRO A 108 -5.09 -8.51 7.01
C PRO A 108 -3.94 -7.65 6.51
N THR A 109 -2.82 -8.28 6.11
CA THR A 109 -1.67 -7.57 5.54
C THR A 109 -2.00 -7.02 4.17
N ILE A 110 -2.64 -7.83 3.31
CA ILE A 110 -3.08 -7.40 1.97
C ILE A 110 -4.04 -6.20 2.09
N GLU A 111 -5.05 -6.31 2.95
CA GLU A 111 -6.03 -5.24 3.17
C GLU A 111 -5.38 -3.96 3.70
N ARG A 112 -4.37 -4.08 4.56
CA ARG A 112 -3.60 -2.94 5.06
C ARG A 112 -2.88 -2.24 3.90
N SER A 113 -2.11 -2.96 3.09
CA SER A 113 -1.38 -2.33 1.97
C SER A 113 -2.34 -1.63 0.99
N ARG A 114 -3.46 -2.27 0.64
CA ARG A 114 -4.52 -1.67 -0.18
C ARG A 114 -5.14 -0.43 0.46
N ARG A 115 -5.36 -0.46 1.77
CA ARG A 115 -5.90 0.68 2.53
C ARG A 115 -4.92 1.85 2.57
N VAL A 116 -3.64 1.58 2.81
CA VAL A 116 -2.60 2.62 2.92
C VAL A 116 -2.47 3.41 1.62
N LEU A 117 -2.43 2.73 0.47
CA LEU A 117 -2.42 3.41 -0.83
C LEU A 117 -3.66 4.32 -1.00
N ARG A 118 -4.86 3.82 -0.66
CA ARG A 118 -6.08 4.65 -0.73
C ARG A 118 -6.01 5.88 0.18
N LEU A 119 -5.47 5.73 1.39
CA LEU A 119 -5.33 6.87 2.31
C LEU A 119 -4.34 7.90 1.79
N ALA A 120 -3.24 7.47 1.18
CA ALA A 120 -2.28 8.38 0.55
C ALA A 120 -2.91 9.14 -0.63
N LEU A 121 -3.72 8.49 -1.45
CA LEU A 121 -4.44 9.16 -2.55
C LEU A 121 -5.49 10.16 -2.07
N VAL A 122 -6.22 9.83 -1.00
CA VAL A 122 -7.16 10.77 -0.35
C VAL A 122 -6.40 11.94 0.28
N PHE A 123 -5.23 11.70 0.87
CA PHE A 123 -4.38 12.78 1.35
C PHE A 123 -3.93 13.69 0.19
N ALA A 124 -3.54 13.13 -0.95
CA ALA A 124 -3.17 13.90 -2.12
C ALA A 124 -4.32 14.79 -2.64
N GLU A 125 -5.54 14.26 -2.62
CA GLU A 125 -6.76 15.01 -2.94
C GLU A 125 -6.96 16.18 -1.96
N GLN A 126 -6.77 15.96 -0.65
CA GLN A 126 -6.87 17.01 0.37
C GLN A 126 -5.81 18.11 0.20
N GLN A 127 -4.63 17.77 -0.31
CA GLN A 127 -3.56 18.73 -0.61
C GLN A 127 -3.75 19.43 -1.96
N GLY A 128 -4.79 19.09 -2.73
CA GLY A 128 -5.04 19.64 -4.06
C GLY A 128 -4.09 19.13 -5.15
N ALA A 129 -3.33 18.07 -4.88
CA ALA A 129 -2.45 17.43 -5.87
C ALA A 129 -3.22 16.52 -6.85
N LEU A 130 -4.48 16.22 -6.54
CA LEU A 130 -5.36 15.36 -7.31
C LEU A 130 -6.79 15.94 -7.27
N GLU A 131 -7.48 15.97 -8.41
CA GLU A 131 -8.85 16.51 -8.50
C GLU A 131 -9.87 15.61 -7.79
N SER A 132 -9.70 14.29 -7.89
CA SER A 132 -10.52 13.30 -7.19
C SER A 132 -9.76 12.00 -7.02
N ALA A 133 -9.76 11.43 -5.81
CA ALA A 133 -9.10 10.16 -5.56
C ALA A 133 -9.75 9.01 -6.35
N PRO A 134 -8.97 8.22 -7.13
CA PRO A 134 -9.47 7.04 -7.84
C PRO A 134 -9.69 5.88 -6.87
N ILE A 135 -10.61 6.06 -5.93
CA ILE A 135 -11.07 5.00 -5.05
C ILE A 135 -12.19 4.25 -5.77
N ALA A 136 -12.07 2.93 -5.87
CA ALA A 136 -13.22 2.09 -6.20
C ALA A 136 -14.31 2.42 -5.17
N GLU A 137 -15.47 2.89 -5.65
CA GLU A 137 -16.62 3.13 -4.78
C GLU A 137 -16.85 1.83 -3.99
N LYS A 138 -16.71 1.90 -2.66
CA LYS A 138 -16.99 0.72 -1.83
C LYS A 138 -18.40 0.27 -2.21
N PRO A 139 -18.67 -1.02 -2.49
CA PRO A 139 -20.05 -1.45 -2.56
C PRO A 139 -20.68 -1.00 -1.25
N LYS A 140 -21.73 -0.16 -1.33
CA LYS A 140 -22.47 0.32 -0.16
C LYS A 140 -22.70 -0.92 0.69
N ARG A 141 -22.04 -1.02 1.85
CA ARG A 141 -22.37 -2.08 2.80
C ARG A 141 -23.86 -1.85 3.05
N ALA A 142 -24.70 -2.72 2.49
CA ALA A 142 -26.10 -2.76 2.87
C ALA A 142 -26.05 -2.80 4.39
N LYS A 143 -26.62 -1.78 5.03
CA LYS A 143 -26.77 -1.78 6.47
C LYS A 143 -27.55 -3.07 6.74
N LYS A 144 -26.88 -4.12 7.22
CA LYS A 144 -27.60 -5.14 7.96
C LYS A 144 -27.94 -4.43 9.25
N ASP A 145 -29.21 -4.04 9.36
CA ASP A 145 -29.83 -3.72 10.64
C ASP A 145 -29.65 -4.94 11.52
N VAL A 146 -28.51 -5.03 12.20
CA VAL A 146 -28.32 -5.96 13.31
C VAL A 146 -28.88 -5.21 14.51
N PRO A 147 -30.07 -5.56 15.02
CA PRO A 147 -30.57 -4.96 16.24
C PRO A 147 -29.57 -5.24 17.36
N LEU A 148 -29.30 -4.19 18.14
CA LEU A 148 -28.44 -4.20 19.31
C LEU A 148 -29.13 -4.98 20.44
N SER A 149 -29.31 -6.29 20.27
CA SER A 149 -29.92 -7.16 21.27
C SER A 149 -29.38 -8.58 21.15
N GLN A 150 -28.18 -8.77 21.69
CA GLN A 150 -27.75 -9.95 22.48
C GLN A 150 -26.25 -9.80 22.76
N ARG A 151 -25.94 -8.94 23.74
CA ARG A 151 -24.72 -9.08 24.53
C ARG A 151 -25.04 -10.08 25.62
N GLU A 152 -25.16 -11.35 25.24
CA GLU A 152 -25.17 -12.42 26.22
C GLU A 152 -23.79 -12.49 26.85
N VAL A 153 -23.85 -12.47 28.16
CA VAL A 153 -22.77 -12.51 29.11
C VAL A 153 -22.10 -13.88 29.00
N VAL A 154 -20.87 -13.92 28.50
CA VAL A 154 -19.93 -14.97 28.87
C VAL A 154 -18.89 -14.27 29.76
N GLY A 155 -19.03 -14.50 31.06
CA GLY A 155 -18.09 -14.04 32.06
C GLY A 155 -16.69 -14.54 31.73
N ASN A 156 -15.74 -13.61 31.67
CA ASN A 156 -14.35 -13.93 31.72
C ASN A 156 -13.83 -13.34 33.03
N ASP A 157 -13.91 -14.14 34.09
CA ASP A 157 -13.25 -13.91 35.37
C ASP A 157 -11.74 -13.91 35.14
N ASP A 158 -11.19 -12.76 34.77
CA ASP A 158 -9.76 -12.49 34.90
C ASP A 158 -9.58 -10.97 35.07
N ALA A 159 -10.05 -10.50 36.23
CA ALA A 159 -9.66 -9.23 36.81
C ALA A 159 -8.16 -9.27 37.10
N LYS A 160 -7.32 -9.06 36.08
CA LYS A 160 -5.96 -8.57 36.27
C LYS A 160 -6.04 -7.13 36.76
N LEU A 161 -6.11 -7.02 38.09
CA LEU A 161 -5.41 -6.03 38.91
C LEU A 161 -4.50 -5.10 38.09
N TYR A 162 -5.00 -3.93 37.71
CA TYR A 162 -4.13 -2.77 37.63
C TYR A 162 -4.06 -2.22 39.05
N PRO A 163 -2.89 -2.26 39.73
CA PRO A 163 -2.77 -1.51 40.97
C PRO A 163 -2.84 -0.02 40.60
N THR A 164 -3.96 0.61 40.98
CA THR A 164 -4.05 2.06 41.07
C THR A 164 -2.99 2.51 42.07
N ALA A 165 -1.90 3.09 41.57
CA ALA A 165 -0.89 3.71 42.41
C ALA A 165 -1.54 4.90 43.15
N ASP A 166 -1.77 4.71 44.45
CA ASP A 166 -2.12 5.75 45.41
C ASP A 166 -0.87 6.63 45.65
N PRO A 167 -0.93 7.95 45.41
CA PRO A 167 0.24 8.84 45.56
C PRO A 167 0.60 9.22 47.02
N SER A 168 0.24 8.41 48.03
CA SER A 168 0.44 8.77 49.45
C SER A 168 1.45 7.94 50.27
N ASP A 169 2.25 7.04 49.67
CA ASP A 169 3.20 6.21 50.45
C ASP A 169 4.68 6.41 50.03
N PRO A 170 5.51 7.11 50.85
CA PRO A 170 6.93 7.29 50.59
C PRO A 170 7.76 6.11 51.13
N ALA A 171 7.84 5.01 50.37
CA ALA A 171 8.72 3.90 50.71
C ALA A 171 9.41 3.28 49.48
N GLN A 172 10.59 3.83 49.18
CA GLN A 172 11.82 3.13 48.75
C GLN A 172 11.68 1.98 47.72
N ILE A 173 11.76 2.32 46.42
CA ILE A 173 12.16 1.36 45.39
C ILE A 173 13.70 1.34 45.35
N THR A 174 14.30 0.42 46.09
CA THR A 174 15.70 0.03 45.89
C THR A 174 15.79 -0.81 44.62
N TYR A 175 16.54 -0.33 43.63
CA TYR A 175 16.84 -1.07 42.42
C TYR A 175 17.90 -2.14 42.73
N ALA A 176 17.50 -3.41 42.75
CA ALA A 176 18.45 -4.52 42.71
C ALA A 176 19.03 -4.63 41.30
N SER A 177 20.23 -4.06 41.14
CA SER A 177 21.12 -4.26 40.00
C SER A 177 21.48 -5.74 39.87
N THR A 178 21.25 -6.34 38.70
CA THR A 178 21.70 -7.70 38.36
C THR A 178 22.69 -7.63 37.21
N GLY A 179 23.85 -8.27 37.40
CA GLY A 179 24.93 -8.49 36.42
C GLY A 179 26.28 -8.29 37.08
N GLU A 180 27.21 -9.24 37.21
CA GLU A 180 27.43 -10.54 36.56
C GLU A 180 28.34 -11.43 37.46
N PRO A 181 28.49 -12.74 37.16
CA PRO A 181 29.26 -13.70 37.98
C PRO A 181 30.75 -13.88 37.57
N VAL A 182 31.59 -14.14 38.60
CA VAL A 182 32.77 -15.06 38.67
C VAL A 182 33.96 -14.75 37.73
N THR A 183 35.19 -14.48 38.18
CA THR A 183 36.34 -15.37 38.61
C THR A 183 37.55 -14.38 38.61
N GLU A 184 38.61 -14.39 39.41
CA GLU A 184 39.45 -15.39 40.10
C GLU A 184 40.15 -14.67 41.29
#